data_AF-A0A497NR15-F1
#
_entry.id   AF-A0A497NR15-F1
#
_cell.length_a   1.000
_cell.length_b   1.000
_cell.length_c   1.000
_cell.angle_alpha   90.00
_cell.angle_beta   90.00
_cell.angle_gamma   90.00
#
_symmetry.space_group_name_H-M   'P 1'
#
loop_
_entity.id
_entity.type
_entity.pdbx_description
1 polymer ?
#
loop_
_entity_poly.entity_id
_entity_poly.type
_entity_poly.pdbx_seq_one_letter_code
_entity_poly.pdbx_strand_id
1 'polypeptide(L)'
;MIIYADLHIHGRYSRATSAKMSIDEISRFAPIKGLNLVGTGDFTHPKWFRELREKLIEVSDTGLYKPLKKPDAPLYFMITGEVSTAFTFEGKLKRIHHLILSPSLEVADQVRYRLSKYGDLSVDGRPFLQMTAAELVEEVMETSQRNVIIPAHVWTPWFSLFGAFSGFNRIEDCYQDMTKHIFALETGLSSDPPMNWRLSALDKYALVSNSDSHSFWPWRIGREANVFNLKVLTYDEIVEAIRSKDPNRFLFTIETYPEYGKYHWTGHRACKVSLPPEEARSIGNICPVCHKELTRGVDQRVDELADRPKGFTPRGVPGYKHLLPLSEIIQTVLGVKYPGLKKVWRIYNS
;
A
#
# COMPACT_ATOMS: atom_id res chain seq x y z
N MET A 1 17.80 -10.05 -12.34
CA MET A 1 17.72 -8.57 -12.34
C MET A 1 17.03 -8.16 -11.06
N ILE A 2 17.60 -7.22 -10.30
CA ILE A 2 17.00 -6.77 -9.04
C ILE A 2 16.07 -5.58 -9.30
N ILE A 3 14.82 -5.73 -8.87
CA ILE A 3 13.77 -4.72 -9.03
C ILE A 3 13.38 -4.20 -7.65
N TYR A 4 13.36 -2.88 -7.49
CA TYR A 4 12.84 -2.18 -6.33
C TYR A 4 11.55 -1.48 -6.76
N ALA A 5 10.43 -1.98 -6.26
CA ALA A 5 9.10 -1.64 -6.74
C ALA A 5 8.23 -1.02 -5.66
N ASP A 6 7.66 0.14 -5.94
CA ASP A 6 6.62 0.77 -5.12
C ASP A 6 5.33 0.87 -5.94
N LEU A 7 4.39 -0.03 -5.71
CA LEU A 7 3.22 -0.25 -6.58
C LEU A 7 2.00 0.59 -6.17
N HIS A 8 2.05 1.22 -4.99
CA HIS A 8 0.94 2.00 -4.44
C HIS A 8 1.38 3.42 -4.12
N ILE A 9 1.05 4.33 -5.03
CA ILE A 9 1.22 5.78 -4.87
C ILE A 9 -0.04 6.49 -5.36
N HIS A 10 -0.13 7.79 -5.08
CA HIS A 10 -1.19 8.64 -5.59
C HIS A 10 -0.66 9.70 -6.56
N GLY A 11 -1.50 10.10 -7.51
CA GLY A 11 -1.29 11.24 -8.40
C GLY A 11 -1.83 12.54 -7.80
N ARG A 12 -1.52 13.68 -8.43
CA ARG A 12 -1.91 15.03 -7.96
C ARG A 12 -3.42 15.27 -7.77
N TYR A 13 -4.27 14.36 -8.23
CA TYR A 13 -5.73 14.48 -8.16
C TYR A 13 -6.33 13.77 -6.93
N SER A 14 -5.54 13.00 -6.19
CA SER A 14 -5.95 12.46 -4.89
C SER A 14 -5.95 13.53 -3.80
N ARG A 15 -6.90 13.44 -2.86
CA ARG A 15 -6.91 14.29 -1.66
C ARG A 15 -5.61 14.16 -0.88
N ALA A 16 -5.22 15.27 -0.24
CA ALA A 16 -4.00 15.37 0.58
C ALA A 16 -2.69 14.99 -0.14
N THR A 17 -2.70 14.90 -1.48
CA THR A 17 -1.51 14.64 -2.30
C THR A 17 -0.90 15.96 -2.78
N SER A 18 0.43 15.98 -2.92
CA SER A 18 1.14 17.13 -3.47
C SER A 18 0.62 17.47 -4.86
N ALA A 19 0.28 18.74 -5.12
CA ALA A 19 -0.10 19.21 -6.47
C ALA A 19 0.98 18.98 -7.54
N LYS A 20 2.23 18.74 -7.11
CA LYS A 20 3.39 18.44 -7.94
C LYS A 20 3.61 16.93 -8.16
N MET A 21 2.81 16.06 -7.56
CA MET A 21 2.86 14.61 -7.73
C MET A 21 2.46 14.23 -9.16
N SER A 22 3.45 14.22 -10.04
CA SER A 22 3.31 14.14 -11.49
C SER A 22 4.29 13.12 -12.05
N ILE A 23 4.03 12.59 -13.25
CA ILE A 23 4.96 11.65 -13.91
C ILE A 23 6.37 12.24 -14.02
N ASP A 24 6.49 13.55 -14.28
CA ASP A 24 7.78 14.23 -14.39
C ASP A 24 8.57 14.23 -13.05
N GLU A 25 7.90 14.54 -11.93
CA GLU A 25 8.53 14.55 -10.60
C GLU A 25 8.78 13.14 -10.06
N ILE A 26 7.84 12.20 -10.28
CA ILE A 26 8.04 10.78 -9.92
C ILE A 26 9.26 10.23 -10.67
N SER A 27 9.35 10.49 -11.99
CA SER A 27 10.49 10.07 -12.81
C SER A 27 11.82 10.69 -12.39
N ARG A 28 11.77 11.85 -11.73
CA ARG A 28 12.96 12.51 -11.19
C ARG A 28 13.41 11.87 -9.88
N PHE A 29 12.49 11.60 -8.96
CA PHE A 29 12.84 11.26 -7.58
C PHE A 29 12.77 9.76 -7.25
N ALA A 30 12.00 8.96 -7.99
CA ALA A 30 12.00 7.51 -7.81
C ALA A 30 13.39 6.89 -8.03
N PRO A 31 14.16 7.24 -9.09
CA PRO A 31 15.52 6.74 -9.24
C PRO A 31 16.49 7.23 -8.15
N ILE A 32 16.31 8.46 -7.65
CA ILE A 32 17.10 9.01 -6.53
C ILE A 32 16.87 8.21 -5.25
N LYS A 33 15.65 7.70 -5.06
CA LYS A 33 15.32 6.77 -3.97
C LYS A 33 15.91 5.36 -4.20
N GLY A 34 16.18 5.00 -5.45
CA GLY A 34 16.62 3.67 -5.86
C GLY A 34 15.51 2.78 -6.42
N LEU A 35 14.32 3.32 -6.65
CA LEU A 35 13.22 2.60 -7.29
C LEU A 35 13.44 2.52 -8.80
N ASN A 36 13.18 1.35 -9.37
CA ASN A 36 13.23 1.10 -10.81
C ASN A 36 11.90 0.58 -11.39
N LEU A 37 10.90 0.35 -10.53
CA LEU A 37 9.51 0.15 -10.90
C LEU A 37 8.60 0.95 -9.98
N VAL A 38 7.64 1.70 -10.53
CA VAL A 38 6.68 2.47 -9.74
C VAL A 38 5.26 2.28 -10.30
N GLY A 39 4.28 2.09 -9.44
CA GLY A 39 2.88 2.11 -9.82
C GLY A 39 2.46 3.51 -10.30
N THR A 40 1.57 3.62 -11.28
CA THR A 40 1.12 4.95 -11.74
C THR A 40 0.28 5.68 -10.69
N GLY A 41 -0.43 4.93 -9.84
CA GLY A 41 -1.51 5.46 -9.02
C GLY A 41 -2.70 5.93 -9.86
N ASP A 42 -3.86 6.03 -9.21
CA ASP A 42 -5.05 6.78 -9.63
C ASP A 42 -5.50 6.62 -11.10
N PHE A 43 -5.24 5.49 -11.77
CA PHE A 43 -5.57 5.36 -13.21
C PHE A 43 -7.07 5.53 -13.49
N THR A 44 -7.93 5.36 -12.48
CA THR A 44 -9.38 5.55 -12.59
C THR A 44 -9.76 7.02 -12.79
N HIS A 45 -8.93 7.96 -12.33
CA HIS A 45 -9.25 9.38 -12.40
C HIS A 45 -9.09 9.92 -13.84
N PRO A 46 -10.13 10.47 -14.49
CA PRO A 46 -10.11 10.80 -15.92
C PRO A 46 -9.00 11.76 -16.35
N LYS A 47 -8.69 12.78 -15.53
CA LYS A 47 -7.60 13.73 -15.87
C LYS A 47 -6.23 13.10 -15.67
N TRP A 48 -6.07 12.27 -14.64
CA TRP A 48 -4.80 11.57 -14.39
C TRP A 48 -4.52 10.58 -15.50
N PHE A 49 -5.52 9.77 -15.86
CA PHE A 49 -5.42 8.81 -16.93
C PHE A 49 -5.05 9.43 -18.28
N ARG A 50 -5.57 10.63 -18.57
CA ARG A 50 -5.15 11.40 -19.75
C ARG A 50 -3.66 11.76 -19.67
N GLU A 51 -3.17 12.24 -18.52
CA GLU A 51 -1.74 12.48 -18.32
C GLU A 51 -0.91 11.20 -18.50
N LEU A 52 -1.40 10.05 -18.02
CA LEU A 52 -0.71 8.76 -18.23
C LEU A 52 -0.56 8.46 -19.72
N ARG A 53 -1.63 8.56 -20.50
CA ARG A 53 -1.59 8.36 -21.97
C ARG A 53 -0.67 9.33 -22.70
N GLU A 54 -0.60 10.58 -22.23
CA GLU A 54 0.22 11.61 -22.88
C GLU A 54 1.71 11.52 -22.49
N LYS A 55 2.03 11.00 -21.30
CA LYS A 55 3.38 11.06 -20.73
C LYS A 55 4.09 9.72 -20.60
N LEU A 56 3.39 8.62 -20.84
CA LEU A 56 3.97 7.28 -20.80
C LEU A 56 4.01 6.67 -22.20
N ILE A 57 5.08 5.94 -22.48
CA ILE A 57 5.23 5.11 -23.68
C ILE A 57 5.36 3.66 -23.25
N GLU A 58 4.61 2.78 -23.88
CA GLU A 58 4.67 1.34 -23.60
C GLU A 58 6.03 0.77 -24.01
N VAL A 59 6.55 -0.15 -23.20
CA VAL A 59 7.67 -1.00 -23.58
C VAL A 59 7.09 -2.29 -24.14
N SER A 60 7.30 -2.50 -25.45
CA SER A 60 6.69 -3.59 -26.21
C SER A 60 6.77 -4.94 -25.49
N ASP A 61 5.63 -5.65 -25.45
CA ASP A 61 5.49 -7.00 -24.90
C ASP A 61 5.82 -7.16 -23.40
N THR A 62 5.87 -6.05 -22.65
CA THR A 62 6.14 -6.12 -21.19
C THR A 62 4.93 -5.81 -20.31
N GLY A 63 3.91 -5.11 -20.82
CA GLY A 63 2.83 -4.54 -19.99
C GLY A 63 3.32 -3.43 -19.04
N LEU A 64 4.50 -2.88 -19.29
CA LEU A 64 5.12 -1.81 -18.52
C LEU A 64 5.38 -0.61 -19.41
N TYR A 65 5.57 0.54 -18.77
CA TYR A 65 5.69 1.82 -19.45
C TYR A 65 6.95 2.57 -19.01
N LYS A 66 7.40 3.51 -19.84
CA LYS A 66 8.48 4.44 -19.52
C LYS A 66 8.01 5.88 -19.67
N PRO A 67 8.63 6.84 -18.96
CA PRO A 67 8.29 8.26 -19.13
C PRO A 67 8.75 8.75 -20.51
N LEU A 68 7.81 9.28 -21.29
CA LEU A 68 8.03 9.73 -22.67
C LEU A 68 9.17 10.75 -22.81
N LYS A 69 9.30 11.66 -21.83
CA LYS A 69 10.38 12.67 -21.83
C LYS A 69 11.75 12.14 -21.43
N LYS A 70 11.83 10.95 -20.84
CA LYS A 70 13.08 10.34 -20.35
C LYS A 70 13.06 8.82 -20.58
N PRO A 71 12.96 8.34 -21.82
CA PRO A 71 12.86 6.91 -22.12
C PRO A 71 14.11 6.11 -21.70
N ASP A 72 15.25 6.79 -21.53
CA ASP A 72 16.49 6.16 -21.06
C ASP A 72 16.60 6.11 -19.53
N ALA A 73 15.65 6.71 -18.79
CA ALA A 73 15.65 6.61 -17.33
C ALA A 73 15.53 5.12 -16.92
N PRO A 74 16.27 4.67 -15.89
CA PRO A 74 16.20 3.30 -15.37
C PRO A 74 14.95 3.13 -14.48
N LEU A 75 13.79 3.51 -14.99
CA LEU A 75 12.51 3.51 -14.29
C LEU A 75 11.41 3.04 -15.24
N TYR A 76 10.64 2.07 -14.75
CA TYR A 76 9.43 1.58 -15.37
C TYR A 76 8.20 2.01 -14.55
N PHE A 77 7.07 2.14 -15.23
CA PHE A 77 5.76 2.35 -14.65
C PHE A 77 4.88 1.12 -14.88
N MET A 78 4.16 0.70 -13.85
CA MET A 78 3.09 -0.29 -13.93
C MET A 78 1.75 0.43 -13.73
N ILE A 79 0.71 0.09 -14.48
CA ILE A 79 -0.60 0.73 -14.34
C ILE A 79 -1.25 0.24 -13.05
N THR A 80 -1.34 1.13 -12.06
CA THR A 80 -1.93 0.84 -10.75
C THR A 80 -2.87 1.94 -10.31
N GLY A 81 -3.82 1.61 -9.44
CA GLY A 81 -4.78 2.57 -8.90
C GLY A 81 -5.45 2.01 -7.66
N GLU A 82 -5.88 2.90 -6.76
CA GLU A 82 -6.58 2.52 -5.55
C GLU A 82 -8.04 2.98 -5.63
N VAL A 83 -8.97 2.14 -5.17
CA VAL A 83 -10.39 2.51 -5.04
C VAL A 83 -10.88 2.20 -3.63
N SER A 84 -11.88 2.96 -3.17
CA SER A 84 -12.51 2.77 -1.87
C SER A 84 -13.93 2.25 -2.06
N THR A 85 -14.22 1.04 -1.61
CA THR A 85 -15.60 0.52 -1.60
C THR A 85 -16.31 0.90 -0.32
N ALA A 86 -17.63 1.09 -0.39
CA ALA A 86 -18.45 1.29 0.77
C ALA A 86 -19.81 0.59 0.67
N PHE A 87 -20.08 -0.23 1.67
CA PHE A 87 -21.23 -1.12 1.69
C PHE A 87 -21.60 -1.49 3.13
N THR A 88 -22.82 -1.94 3.35
CA THR A 88 -23.28 -2.41 4.65
C THR A 88 -23.11 -3.93 4.73
N PHE A 89 -22.50 -4.41 5.82
CA PHE A 89 -22.38 -5.83 6.13
C PHE A 89 -22.81 -6.03 7.59
N GLU A 90 -23.78 -6.92 7.82
CA GLU A 90 -24.36 -7.19 9.16
C GLU A 90 -24.75 -5.91 9.92
N GLY A 91 -25.41 -4.97 9.23
CA GLY A 91 -25.85 -3.70 9.80
C GLY A 91 -24.73 -2.68 10.09
N LYS A 92 -23.49 -2.96 9.72
CA LYS A 92 -22.35 -2.04 9.90
C LYS A 92 -21.83 -1.54 8.56
N LEU A 93 -21.59 -0.23 8.47
CA LEU A 93 -20.92 0.36 7.32
C LEU A 93 -19.45 -0.10 7.27
N LYS A 94 -19.08 -0.69 6.14
CA LYS A 94 -17.72 -1.10 5.80
C LYS A 94 -17.17 -0.14 4.75
N ARG A 95 -15.91 0.25 4.92
CA ARG A 95 -15.15 1.00 3.93
C ARG A 95 -13.81 0.33 3.79
N ILE A 96 -13.44 -0.06 2.58
CA ILE A 96 -12.25 -0.87 2.33
C ILE A 96 -11.55 -0.33 1.09
N HIS A 97 -10.24 -0.17 1.19
CA HIS A 97 -9.39 0.21 0.08
C HIS A 97 -8.80 -1.01 -0.63
N HIS A 98 -8.67 -0.87 -1.95
CA HIS A 98 -8.23 -1.94 -2.85
C HIS A 98 -7.25 -1.37 -3.85
N LEU A 99 -6.04 -1.90 -3.86
CA LEU A 99 -5.06 -1.65 -4.91
C LEU A 99 -5.37 -2.56 -6.10
N ILE A 100 -5.45 -1.96 -7.28
CA ILE A 100 -5.66 -2.65 -8.56
C ILE A 100 -4.38 -2.54 -9.37
N LEU A 101 -3.83 -3.67 -9.82
CA LEU A 101 -2.80 -3.74 -10.86
C LEU A 101 -3.47 -4.13 -12.18
N SER A 102 -3.23 -3.36 -13.23
CA SER A 102 -3.78 -3.60 -14.56
C SER A 102 -2.67 -3.84 -15.58
N PRO A 103 -2.80 -4.82 -16.49
CA PRO A 103 -1.74 -5.20 -17.42
C PRO A 103 -1.46 -4.15 -18.50
N SER A 104 -2.38 -3.22 -18.76
CA SER A 104 -2.19 -2.16 -19.75
C SER A 104 -3.15 -0.98 -19.53
N LEU A 105 -2.87 0.15 -20.18
CA LEU A 105 -3.76 1.32 -20.19
C LEU A 105 -5.12 1.01 -20.83
N GLU A 106 -5.17 0.11 -21.81
CA GLU A 106 -6.40 -0.32 -22.49
C GLU A 106 -7.32 -1.07 -21.52
N VAL A 107 -6.78 -2.05 -20.80
CA VAL A 107 -7.53 -2.78 -19.76
C VAL A 107 -7.93 -1.83 -18.62
N ALA A 108 -7.03 -0.93 -18.21
CA ALA A 108 -7.33 0.08 -17.20
C ALA A 108 -8.47 1.04 -17.61
N ASP A 109 -8.61 1.37 -18.91
CA ASP A 109 -9.74 2.14 -19.43
C ASP A 109 -11.06 1.38 -19.29
N GLN A 110 -11.05 0.08 -19.62
CA GLN A 110 -12.22 -0.78 -19.46
C GLN A 110 -12.64 -0.89 -17.99
N VAL A 111 -11.68 -1.06 -17.06
CA VAL A 111 -11.94 -1.03 -15.61
C VAL A 111 -12.56 0.31 -15.22
N ARG A 112 -11.99 1.44 -15.65
CA ARG A 112 -12.56 2.77 -15.39
C ARG A 112 -14.02 2.86 -15.86
N TYR A 113 -14.32 2.40 -17.07
CA TYR A 113 -15.69 2.42 -17.59
C TYR A 113 -16.65 1.62 -16.71
N ARG A 114 -16.26 0.40 -16.29
CA ARG A 114 -17.09 -0.42 -15.41
C ARG A 114 -17.31 0.22 -14.04
N LEU A 115 -16.25 0.69 -13.39
CA LEU A 115 -16.33 1.30 -12.06
C LEU A 115 -17.10 2.63 -12.03
N SER A 116 -17.18 3.34 -13.17
CA SER A 116 -17.94 4.61 -13.27
C SER A 116 -19.44 4.46 -12.99
N LYS A 117 -19.98 3.24 -13.07
CA LYS A 117 -21.37 2.92 -12.74
C LYS A 117 -21.66 2.97 -11.23
N TYR A 118 -20.63 2.92 -10.39
CA TYR A 118 -20.74 2.79 -8.94
C TYR A 118 -20.29 4.05 -8.18
N GLY A 119 -19.78 5.07 -8.88
CA GLY A 119 -19.35 6.32 -8.27
C GLY A 119 -18.72 7.29 -9.28
N ASP A 120 -18.61 8.55 -8.89
CA ASP A 120 -17.95 9.58 -9.71
C ASP A 120 -16.43 9.50 -9.57
N LEU A 121 -15.79 9.01 -10.64
CA LEU A 121 -14.34 8.81 -10.71
C LEU A 121 -13.54 10.12 -10.83
N SER A 122 -14.20 11.26 -11.03
CA SER A 122 -13.57 12.57 -11.21
C SER A 122 -13.38 13.36 -9.93
N VAL A 123 -13.97 12.91 -8.81
CA VAL A 123 -13.96 13.63 -7.53
C VAL A 123 -12.62 13.51 -6.80
N ASP A 124 -11.96 12.36 -6.92
CA ASP A 124 -10.72 12.03 -6.21
C ASP A 124 -9.92 11.01 -7.03
N GLY A 125 -8.59 11.04 -6.90
CA GLY A 125 -7.71 10.02 -7.46
C GLY A 125 -7.97 8.62 -6.92
N ARG A 126 -8.42 8.53 -5.66
CA ARG A 126 -9.03 7.34 -5.06
C ARG A 126 -10.56 7.51 -5.00
N PRO A 127 -11.30 7.04 -6.00
CA PRO A 127 -12.75 7.20 -6.02
C PRO A 127 -13.42 6.36 -4.92
N PHE A 128 -14.55 6.86 -4.46
CA PHE A 128 -15.43 6.17 -3.51
C PHE A 128 -16.58 5.52 -4.28
N LEU A 129 -16.71 4.20 -4.17
CA LEU A 129 -17.63 3.38 -4.95
C LEU A 129 -18.67 2.74 -4.03
N GLN A 130 -19.95 2.90 -4.39
CA GLN A 130 -21.07 2.25 -3.71
C GLN A 130 -21.26 0.82 -4.22
N MET A 131 -20.42 -0.07 -3.73
CA MET A 131 -20.43 -1.50 -4.07
C MET A 131 -19.74 -2.30 -2.97
N THR A 132 -19.98 -3.61 -2.95
CA THR A 132 -19.25 -4.53 -2.08
C THR A 132 -17.83 -4.77 -2.59
N ALA A 133 -16.96 -5.28 -1.72
CA ALA A 133 -15.61 -5.71 -2.13
C ALA A 133 -15.65 -6.91 -3.09
N ALA A 134 -16.63 -7.82 -2.96
CA ALA A 134 -16.81 -8.93 -3.88
C ALA A 134 -17.23 -8.46 -5.28
N GLU A 135 -18.23 -7.57 -5.37
CA GLU A 135 -18.64 -6.96 -6.66
C GLU A 135 -17.49 -6.21 -7.33
N LEU A 136 -16.61 -5.54 -6.54
CA LEU A 136 -15.44 -4.89 -7.12
C LEU A 136 -14.53 -5.90 -7.81
N VAL A 137 -14.28 -7.04 -7.17
CA VAL A 137 -13.45 -8.09 -7.75
C VAL A 137 -14.07 -8.62 -9.04
N GLU A 138 -15.36 -8.91 -9.03
CA GLU A 138 -16.08 -9.37 -10.22
C GLU A 138 -15.97 -8.36 -11.38
N GLU A 139 -16.31 -7.09 -11.14
CA GLU A 139 -16.29 -6.04 -12.16
C GLU A 139 -14.88 -5.83 -12.76
N VAL A 140 -13.83 -5.91 -11.96
CA VAL A 140 -12.45 -5.77 -12.44
C VAL A 140 -12.01 -7.01 -13.23
N MET A 141 -12.28 -8.21 -12.73
CA MET A 141 -11.85 -9.46 -13.38
C MET A 141 -12.57 -9.73 -14.70
N GLU A 142 -13.80 -9.22 -14.85
CA GLU A 142 -14.56 -9.25 -16.11
C GLU A 142 -13.88 -8.50 -17.27
N THR A 143 -13.01 -7.53 -16.97
CA THR A 143 -12.25 -6.83 -18.03
C THR A 143 -10.99 -7.60 -18.46
N SER A 144 -10.35 -8.29 -17.51
CA SER A 144 -9.19 -9.13 -17.78
C SER A 144 -8.89 -10.00 -16.57
N GLN A 145 -8.69 -11.31 -16.81
CA GLN A 145 -8.22 -12.24 -15.79
C GLN A 145 -6.77 -12.00 -15.34
N ARG A 146 -6.04 -11.12 -16.05
CA ARG A 146 -4.69 -10.68 -15.67
C ARG A 146 -4.70 -9.55 -14.66
N ASN A 147 -5.83 -8.89 -14.41
CA ASN A 147 -5.92 -7.89 -13.35
C ASN A 147 -5.63 -8.52 -11.99
N VAL A 148 -5.12 -7.71 -11.07
CA VAL A 148 -4.86 -8.12 -9.70
C VAL A 148 -5.53 -7.14 -8.76
N ILE A 149 -6.19 -7.68 -7.73
CA ILE A 149 -6.70 -6.90 -6.61
C ILE A 149 -5.95 -7.32 -5.35
N ILE A 150 -5.43 -6.31 -4.66
CA ILE A 150 -4.74 -6.44 -3.38
C ILE A 150 -5.50 -5.57 -2.38
N PRO A 151 -6.04 -6.14 -1.29
CA PRO A 151 -6.57 -5.35 -0.19
C PRO A 151 -5.47 -4.42 0.33
N ALA A 152 -5.71 -3.11 0.27
CA ALA A 152 -4.69 -2.10 0.58
C ALA A 152 -4.52 -1.94 2.10
N HIS A 153 -3.27 -1.68 2.52
CA HIS A 153 -2.85 -1.35 3.89
C HIS A 153 -3.74 -1.98 5.00
N VAL A 154 -3.82 -3.31 5.03
CA VAL A 154 -4.94 -4.07 5.62
C VAL A 154 -5.18 -3.85 7.12
N TRP A 155 -4.22 -3.25 7.83
CA TRP A 155 -4.30 -2.98 9.27
C TRP A 155 -4.51 -1.52 9.65
N THR A 156 -4.51 -0.59 8.69
CA THR A 156 -4.78 0.82 9.01
C THR A 156 -6.14 0.92 9.72
N PRO A 157 -6.29 1.68 10.83
CA PRO A 157 -7.47 1.53 11.68
C PRO A 157 -8.82 1.84 10.99
N TRP A 158 -8.78 2.66 9.94
CA TRP A 158 -9.91 3.00 9.07
C TRP A 158 -9.65 2.50 7.65
N PHE A 159 -10.73 2.36 6.87
CA PHE A 159 -10.69 2.06 5.43
C PHE A 159 -9.95 0.76 5.04
N SER A 160 -9.75 -0.17 5.98
CA SER A 160 -8.89 -1.34 5.77
C SER A 160 -9.57 -2.63 6.20
N LEU A 161 -9.11 -3.73 5.61
CA LEU A 161 -9.70 -5.06 5.77
C LEU A 161 -9.81 -5.49 7.23
N PHE A 162 -8.75 -5.37 8.02
CA PHE A 162 -8.71 -5.73 9.45
C PHE A 162 -8.73 -4.52 10.39
N GLY A 163 -9.04 -3.33 9.86
CA GLY A 163 -8.98 -2.07 10.59
C GLY A 163 -9.75 -2.09 11.93
N ALA A 164 -9.15 -1.48 12.95
CA ALA A 164 -9.63 -1.55 14.32
C ALA A 164 -11.01 -0.92 14.58
N PHE A 165 -11.60 -0.15 13.66
CA PHE A 165 -12.90 0.49 13.90
C PHE A 165 -14.04 -0.11 13.06
N SER A 166 -13.77 -0.44 11.80
CA SER A 166 -14.78 -0.91 10.85
C SER A 166 -14.38 -2.15 10.05
N GLY A 167 -13.24 -2.76 10.34
CA GLY A 167 -12.73 -3.93 9.62
C GLY A 167 -13.53 -5.21 9.85
N PHE A 168 -13.13 -6.26 9.14
CA PHE A 168 -13.57 -7.64 9.28
C PHE A 168 -12.61 -8.42 10.19
N ASN A 169 -13.00 -9.62 10.59
CA ASN A 169 -12.13 -10.58 11.28
C ASN A 169 -11.61 -11.66 10.32
N ARG A 170 -12.28 -11.87 9.19
CA ARG A 170 -11.93 -12.85 8.16
C ARG A 170 -11.97 -12.20 6.78
N ILE A 171 -11.09 -12.64 5.89
CA ILE A 171 -11.03 -12.13 4.51
C ILE A 171 -12.27 -12.56 3.73
N GLU A 172 -12.72 -13.79 3.99
CA GLU A 172 -13.88 -14.40 3.37
C GLU A 172 -15.17 -13.63 3.66
N ASP A 173 -15.29 -12.96 4.81
CA ASP A 173 -16.46 -12.12 5.11
C ASP A 173 -16.51 -10.86 4.23
N CYS A 174 -15.35 -10.38 3.78
CA CYS A 174 -15.22 -9.19 2.95
C CYS A 174 -15.40 -9.49 1.47
N TYR A 175 -14.69 -10.50 0.96
CA TYR A 175 -14.64 -10.83 -0.47
C TYR A 175 -15.51 -12.02 -0.86
N GLN A 176 -16.10 -12.74 0.10
CA GLN A 176 -17.01 -13.86 -0.15
C GLN A 176 -16.38 -14.91 -1.10
N ASP A 177 -17.11 -15.39 -2.10
CA ASP A 177 -16.64 -16.34 -3.11
C ASP A 177 -15.54 -15.76 -4.02
N MET A 178 -15.43 -14.43 -4.10
CA MET A 178 -14.36 -13.74 -4.82
C MET A 178 -13.01 -13.74 -4.10
N THR A 179 -12.95 -14.24 -2.86
CA THR A 179 -11.69 -14.44 -2.12
C THR A 179 -10.67 -15.28 -2.92
N LYS A 180 -11.14 -16.18 -3.79
CA LYS A 180 -10.30 -17.01 -4.68
C LYS A 180 -9.39 -16.21 -5.62
N HIS A 181 -9.71 -14.94 -5.88
CA HIS A 181 -8.92 -14.04 -6.73
C HIS A 181 -7.88 -13.22 -5.94
N ILE A 182 -7.96 -13.25 -4.61
CA ILE A 182 -7.02 -12.52 -3.75
C ILE A 182 -5.86 -13.46 -3.41
N PHE A 183 -4.65 -13.10 -3.82
CA PHE A 183 -3.42 -13.87 -3.51
C PHE A 183 -2.35 -13.04 -2.80
N ALA A 184 -2.59 -11.75 -2.59
CA ALA A 184 -1.68 -10.85 -1.90
C ALA A 184 -2.44 -9.89 -0.98
N LEU A 185 -1.77 -9.39 0.06
CA LEU A 185 -2.25 -8.38 0.99
C LEU A 185 -1.17 -7.30 1.14
N GLU A 186 -1.57 -6.04 1.14
CA GLU A 186 -0.66 -4.95 1.43
C GLU A 186 -0.62 -4.69 2.94
N THR A 187 0.56 -4.79 3.55
CA THR A 187 0.76 -4.58 5.00
C THR A 187 0.44 -3.14 5.38
N GLY A 188 1.03 -2.19 4.65
CA GLY A 188 0.98 -0.75 4.88
C GLY A 188 1.66 -0.31 6.17
N LEU A 189 1.89 1.00 6.29
CA LEU A 189 2.69 1.68 7.32
C LEU A 189 2.35 1.40 8.80
N SER A 190 1.23 0.73 9.06
CA SER A 190 0.77 0.42 10.42
C SER A 190 1.09 -1.01 10.85
N SER A 191 1.59 -1.85 9.94
CA SER A 191 1.96 -3.24 10.24
C SER A 191 3.13 -3.70 9.37
N ASP A 192 3.76 -4.79 9.77
CA ASP A 192 4.84 -5.41 9.01
C ASP A 192 4.62 -6.93 8.88
N PRO A 193 5.49 -7.67 8.17
CA PRO A 193 5.35 -9.11 8.04
C PRO A 193 5.35 -9.87 9.38
N PRO A 194 6.22 -9.57 10.37
CA PRO A 194 6.11 -10.16 11.71
C PRO A 194 4.73 -10.03 12.37
N MET A 195 4.07 -8.87 12.25
CA MET A 195 2.71 -8.70 12.78
C MET A 195 1.69 -9.58 12.03
N ASN A 196 1.79 -9.66 10.69
CA ASN A 196 0.88 -10.44 9.86
C ASN A 196 1.06 -11.95 10.01
N TRP A 197 2.30 -12.44 10.18
CA TRP A 197 2.61 -13.86 10.36
C TRP A 197 2.04 -14.48 11.63
N ARG A 198 1.56 -13.63 12.55
CA ARG A 198 0.86 -14.07 13.75
C ARG A 198 -0.54 -14.66 13.48
N LEU A 199 -1.05 -14.53 12.25
CA LEU A 199 -2.34 -15.05 11.84
C LEU A 199 -2.15 -16.13 10.77
N SER A 200 -2.32 -17.40 11.13
CA SER A 200 -2.13 -18.52 10.20
C SER A 200 -3.02 -18.46 8.95
N ALA A 201 -4.21 -17.87 9.08
CA ALA A 201 -5.12 -17.65 7.96
C ALA A 201 -4.51 -16.76 6.84
N LEU A 202 -3.49 -15.96 7.15
CA LEU A 202 -2.82 -15.08 6.20
C LEU A 202 -1.67 -15.76 5.44
N ASP A 203 -1.24 -16.96 5.86
CA ASP A 203 -0.10 -17.67 5.26
C ASP A 203 -0.27 -18.01 3.79
N LYS A 204 -1.51 -18.08 3.29
CA LYS A 204 -1.78 -18.34 1.87
C LYS A 204 -1.57 -17.12 0.97
N TYR A 205 -1.45 -15.91 1.54
CA TYR A 205 -1.27 -14.67 0.78
C TYR A 205 0.19 -14.21 0.77
N ALA A 206 0.60 -13.58 -0.31
CA ALA A 206 1.84 -12.81 -0.36
C ALA A 206 1.66 -11.51 0.43
N LEU A 207 2.66 -11.14 1.22
CA LEU A 207 2.68 -9.83 1.87
C LEU A 207 3.47 -8.88 0.97
N VAL A 208 2.81 -7.85 0.46
CA VAL A 208 3.44 -6.76 -0.28
C VAL A 208 3.46 -5.51 0.59
N SER A 209 4.43 -4.63 0.34
CA SER A 209 4.59 -3.39 1.07
C SER A 209 4.86 -2.24 0.10
N ASN A 210 4.07 -1.18 0.20
CA ASN A 210 4.10 -0.04 -0.71
C ASN A 210 3.88 1.25 0.07
N SER A 211 4.36 2.35 -0.48
CA SER A 211 4.50 3.58 0.29
C SER A 211 3.21 4.32 0.59
N ASP A 212 2.12 4.07 -0.15
CA ASP A 212 0.92 4.93 -0.16
C ASP A 212 1.34 6.42 -0.28
N SER A 213 2.22 6.68 -1.26
CA SER A 213 2.89 7.98 -1.32
C SER A 213 1.99 9.06 -1.88
N HIS A 214 1.84 10.11 -1.08
CA HIS A 214 1.17 11.36 -1.41
C HIS A 214 2.17 12.47 -1.81
N SER A 215 3.46 12.14 -1.98
CA SER A 215 4.50 13.09 -2.39
C SER A 215 5.72 12.41 -3.02
N PHE A 216 6.24 12.99 -4.09
CA PHE A 216 7.35 12.44 -4.87
C PHE A 216 8.71 12.47 -4.14
N TRP A 217 8.83 13.11 -2.98
CA TRP A 217 10.12 13.21 -2.29
C TRP A 217 10.65 11.84 -1.80
N PRO A 218 11.97 11.57 -1.82
CA PRO A 218 12.55 10.27 -1.44
C PRO A 218 12.32 9.81 0.02
N TRP A 219 11.83 10.68 0.91
CA TRP A 219 11.37 10.29 2.25
C TRP A 219 9.91 9.87 2.31
N ARG A 220 9.18 9.93 1.19
CA ARG A 220 7.80 9.46 1.06
C ARG A 220 7.71 8.33 0.06
N ILE A 221 8.06 8.58 -1.21
CA ILE A 221 8.06 7.54 -2.24
C ILE A 221 9.08 6.45 -1.89
N GLY A 222 8.68 5.18 -2.00
CA GLY A 222 9.51 4.04 -1.63
C GLY A 222 9.91 3.98 -0.16
N ARG A 223 9.21 4.67 0.76
CA ARG A 223 9.38 4.42 2.21
C ARG A 223 9.04 2.97 2.59
N GLU A 224 8.15 2.39 1.79
CA GLU A 224 7.85 0.97 1.72
C GLU A 224 7.92 0.54 0.26
N ALA A 225 8.42 -0.67 0.00
CA ALA A 225 8.63 -1.18 -1.35
C ALA A 225 8.80 -2.71 -1.35
N ASN A 226 8.79 -3.30 -2.53
CA ASN A 226 8.99 -4.73 -2.77
C ASN A 226 10.28 -4.95 -3.57
N VAL A 227 11.04 -5.99 -3.21
CA VAL A 227 12.29 -6.32 -3.90
C VAL A 227 12.19 -7.66 -4.59
N PHE A 228 12.31 -7.65 -5.92
CA PHE A 228 12.20 -8.84 -6.76
C PHE A 228 13.54 -9.18 -7.42
N ASN A 229 13.75 -10.47 -7.70
CA ASN A 229 14.82 -10.97 -8.54
C ASN A 229 14.21 -11.71 -9.74
N LEU A 230 14.15 -11.02 -10.88
CA LEU A 230 13.49 -11.51 -12.08
C LEU A 230 14.49 -11.78 -13.20
N LYS A 231 14.16 -12.75 -14.08
CA LYS A 231 14.92 -12.98 -15.31
C LYS A 231 14.64 -11.89 -16.34
N VAL A 232 13.36 -11.54 -16.49
CA VAL A 232 12.86 -10.50 -17.38
C VAL A 232 11.91 -9.61 -16.58
N LEU A 233 11.92 -8.31 -16.86
CA LEU A 233 11.02 -7.36 -16.22
C LEU A 233 9.77 -7.18 -17.08
N THR A 234 8.67 -7.83 -16.68
CA THR A 234 7.34 -7.68 -17.28
C THR A 234 6.28 -7.63 -16.17
N TYR A 235 5.08 -7.16 -16.52
CA TYR A 235 3.91 -7.22 -15.65
C TYR A 235 3.67 -8.63 -15.10
N ASP A 236 3.64 -9.63 -15.99
CA ASP A 236 3.33 -11.01 -15.59
C ASP A 236 4.41 -11.61 -14.69
N GLU A 237 5.69 -11.30 -14.91
CA GLU A 237 6.78 -11.77 -14.05
C GLU A 237 6.71 -11.16 -12.64
N ILE A 238 6.29 -9.90 -12.51
CA ILE A 238 6.04 -9.27 -11.19
C ILE A 238 4.84 -9.92 -10.50
N VAL A 239 3.72 -10.06 -11.22
CA VAL A 239 2.49 -10.66 -10.68
C VAL A 239 2.73 -12.10 -10.25
N GLU A 240 3.46 -12.89 -11.05
CA GLU A 240 3.77 -14.27 -10.72
C GLU A 240 4.80 -14.39 -9.58
N ALA A 241 5.78 -13.49 -9.48
CA ALA A 241 6.67 -13.46 -8.33
C ALA A 241 5.91 -13.17 -7.02
N ILE A 242 4.91 -12.28 -7.04
CA ILE A 242 4.02 -12.03 -5.90
C ILE A 242 3.18 -13.29 -5.63
N ARG A 243 2.48 -13.83 -6.65
CA ARG A 243 1.55 -14.96 -6.51
C ARG A 243 2.21 -16.23 -5.99
N SER A 244 3.38 -16.58 -6.54
CA SER A 244 4.12 -17.79 -6.16
C SER A 244 4.73 -17.72 -4.76
N LYS A 245 4.94 -16.50 -4.23
CA LYS A 245 5.64 -16.25 -2.97
C LYS A 245 7.05 -16.86 -2.90
N ASP A 246 7.65 -17.18 -4.04
CA ASP A 246 8.97 -17.81 -4.09
C ASP A 246 10.03 -16.83 -3.58
N PRO A 247 10.74 -17.12 -2.46
CA PRO A 247 11.74 -16.23 -1.90
C PRO A 247 12.96 -16.01 -2.81
N ASN A 248 13.12 -16.80 -3.87
CA ASN A 248 14.16 -16.57 -4.89
C ASN A 248 13.76 -15.52 -5.93
N ARG A 249 12.45 -15.25 -6.07
CA ARG A 249 11.87 -14.28 -7.03
C ARG A 249 11.31 -13.05 -6.33
N PHE A 250 10.64 -13.19 -5.21
CA PHE A 250 10.23 -12.10 -4.32
C PHE A 250 11.09 -12.17 -3.06
N LEU A 251 12.17 -11.39 -3.05
CA LEU A 251 13.23 -11.53 -2.06
C LEU A 251 12.79 -11.04 -0.67
N PHE A 252 12.30 -9.81 -0.62
CA PHE A 252 11.84 -9.19 0.62
C PHE A 252 11.03 -7.91 0.36
N THR A 253 10.28 -7.48 1.37
CA THR A 253 9.72 -6.14 1.45
C THR A 253 10.64 -5.17 2.20
N ILE A 254 10.58 -3.89 1.86
CA ILE A 254 11.15 -2.80 2.63
C ILE A 254 10.00 -2.19 3.43
N GLU A 255 10.17 -2.10 4.74
CA GLU A 255 9.12 -1.73 5.69
C GLU A 255 9.49 -0.46 6.45
N THR A 256 8.50 0.35 6.81
CA THR A 256 8.66 1.32 7.90
C THR A 256 8.45 0.60 9.23
N TYR A 257 9.05 1.10 10.31
CA TYR A 257 8.73 0.62 11.66
C TYR A 257 7.25 0.93 11.98
N PRO A 258 6.39 -0.07 12.23
CA PRO A 258 4.97 0.16 12.51
C PRO A 258 4.75 1.01 13.77
N GLU A 259 5.74 1.06 14.68
CA GLU A 259 5.78 1.89 15.88
C GLU A 259 5.77 3.40 15.56
N TYR A 260 6.13 3.80 14.34
CA TYR A 260 5.97 5.19 13.89
C TYR A 260 4.50 5.57 13.67
N GLY A 261 3.63 4.56 13.57
CA GLY A 261 2.20 4.72 13.46
C GLY A 261 1.62 5.42 14.69
N LYS A 262 0.91 6.52 14.45
CA LYS A 262 0.18 7.29 15.45
C LYS A 262 -0.79 6.45 16.32
N TYR A 263 -1.25 5.32 15.78
CA TYR A 263 -2.18 4.39 16.43
C TYR A 263 -1.57 3.00 16.61
N HIS A 264 -0.23 2.87 16.69
CA HIS A 264 0.41 1.57 16.86
C HIS A 264 -0.03 0.89 18.18
N TRP A 265 0.22 1.55 19.31
CA TRP A 265 -0.22 1.10 20.63
C TRP A 265 -1.58 1.68 21.03
N THR A 266 -2.25 0.97 21.93
CA THR A 266 -3.53 1.39 22.51
C THR A 266 -3.28 2.53 23.47
N GLY A 267 -4.06 3.61 23.37
CA GLY A 267 -3.71 4.82 24.12
C GLY A 267 -4.79 5.89 24.20
N HIS A 268 -4.49 6.93 24.97
CA HIS A 268 -5.34 8.10 25.13
C HIS A 268 -4.49 9.37 24.99
N ARG A 269 -4.63 10.03 23.82
CA ARG A 269 -3.77 11.17 23.44
C ARG A 269 -3.81 12.31 24.45
N ALA A 270 -4.98 12.64 24.98
CA ALA A 270 -5.13 13.75 25.92
C ALA A 270 -4.36 13.51 27.23
N CYS A 271 -4.31 12.26 27.69
CA CYS A 271 -3.57 11.86 28.88
C CYS A 271 -2.13 11.39 28.58
N LYS A 272 -1.69 11.40 27.31
CA LYS A 272 -0.39 10.87 26.85
C LYS A 272 -0.12 9.43 27.29
N VAL A 273 -1.18 8.61 27.36
CA VAL A 273 -1.08 7.18 27.66
C VAL A 273 -0.89 6.40 26.36
N SER A 274 0.06 5.48 26.32
CA SER A 274 0.35 4.57 25.21
C SER A 274 0.86 3.25 25.78
N LEU A 275 0.13 2.16 25.57
CA LEU A 275 0.34 0.88 26.23
C LEU A 275 0.36 -0.27 25.20
N PRO A 276 1.28 -1.23 25.33
CA PRO A 276 1.23 -2.46 24.54
C PRO A 276 -0.04 -3.27 24.86
N PRO A 277 -0.45 -4.22 23.99
CA PRO A 277 -1.73 -4.91 24.10
C PRO A 277 -1.97 -5.61 25.44
N GLU A 278 -0.93 -6.24 26.00
CA GLU A 278 -1.02 -6.97 27.27
C GLU A 278 -1.30 -6.02 28.44
N GLU A 279 -0.59 -4.90 28.52
CA GLU A 279 -0.79 -3.88 29.56
C GLU A 279 -2.16 -3.22 29.43
N ALA A 280 -2.56 -2.82 28.22
CA ALA A 280 -3.86 -2.22 27.97
C ALA A 280 -5.02 -3.13 28.41
N ARG A 281 -4.92 -4.43 28.14
CA ARG A 281 -5.89 -5.44 28.60
C ARG A 281 -5.90 -5.61 30.11
N SER A 282 -4.73 -5.61 30.76
CA SER A 282 -4.62 -5.80 32.22
C SER A 282 -5.38 -4.73 33.01
N ILE A 283 -5.54 -3.52 32.44
CA ILE A 283 -6.30 -2.41 33.02
C ILE A 283 -7.70 -2.25 32.42
N GLY A 284 -8.20 -3.28 31.72
CA GLY A 284 -9.55 -3.30 31.14
C GLY A 284 -9.77 -2.34 29.97
N ASN A 285 -8.69 -1.91 29.28
CA ASN A 285 -8.72 -0.88 28.23
C ASN A 285 -9.27 0.48 28.70
N ILE A 286 -9.12 0.79 29.99
CA ILE A 286 -9.53 2.05 30.60
C ILE A 286 -8.29 2.89 30.90
N CYS A 287 -8.33 4.18 30.54
CA CYS A 287 -7.26 5.11 30.82
C CYS A 287 -7.04 5.24 32.34
N PRO A 288 -5.82 4.99 32.85
CA PRO A 288 -5.54 5.05 34.30
C PRO A 288 -5.57 6.48 34.86
N VAL A 289 -5.57 7.49 33.99
CA VAL A 289 -5.53 8.91 34.39
C VAL A 289 -6.93 9.52 34.46
N CYS A 290 -7.80 9.21 33.51
CA CYS A 290 -9.11 9.87 33.38
C CYS A 290 -10.29 8.91 33.31
N HIS A 291 -10.05 7.60 33.41
CA HIS A 291 -11.05 6.54 33.42
C HIS A 291 -11.98 6.47 32.19
N LYS A 292 -11.56 7.06 31.06
CA LYS A 292 -12.22 6.91 29.75
C LYS A 292 -11.62 5.74 28.98
N GLU A 293 -12.37 5.21 28.01
CA GLU A 293 -11.87 4.15 27.12
C GLU A 293 -10.61 4.58 26.35
N LEU A 294 -9.66 3.65 26.23
CA LEU A 294 -8.48 3.83 25.40
C LEU A 294 -8.85 3.68 23.91
N THR A 295 -8.24 4.49 23.06
CA THR A 295 -8.28 4.26 21.61
C THR A 295 -7.46 3.02 21.27
N ARG A 296 -8.13 1.99 20.77
CA ARG A 296 -7.50 0.73 20.36
C ARG A 296 -6.41 0.97 19.30
N GLY A 297 -5.23 0.42 19.55
CA GLY A 297 -4.09 0.44 18.63
C GLY A 297 -4.08 -0.73 17.66
N VAL A 298 -3.25 -0.62 16.63
CA VAL A 298 -3.07 -1.63 15.59
C VAL A 298 -2.41 -2.90 16.13
N ASP A 299 -1.41 -2.78 17.01
CA ASP A 299 -0.78 -3.97 17.62
C ASP A 299 -1.80 -4.77 18.43
N GLN A 300 -2.71 -4.10 19.15
CA GLN A 300 -3.78 -4.78 19.89
C GLN A 300 -4.80 -5.43 18.94
N ARG A 301 -5.12 -4.77 17.81
CA ARG A 301 -6.02 -5.33 16.81
C ARG A 301 -5.43 -6.59 16.14
N VAL A 302 -4.13 -6.60 15.86
CA VAL A 302 -3.43 -7.81 15.40
C VAL A 302 -3.48 -8.88 16.49
N ASP A 303 -3.17 -8.51 17.73
CA ASP A 303 -3.14 -9.44 18.86
C ASP A 303 -4.49 -10.12 19.14
N GLU A 304 -5.61 -9.41 18.96
CA GLU A 304 -6.96 -9.96 19.07
C GLU A 304 -7.27 -11.06 18.03
N LEU A 305 -6.68 -10.98 16.85
CA LEU A 305 -6.92 -11.92 15.75
C LEU A 305 -5.82 -12.98 15.62
N ALA A 306 -4.68 -12.78 16.27
CA ALA A 306 -3.52 -13.65 16.19
C ALA A 306 -3.79 -15.03 16.82
N ASP A 307 -3.34 -16.08 16.14
CA ASP A 307 -3.34 -17.46 16.62
C ASP A 307 -1.91 -17.97 16.90
N ARG A 308 -0.90 -17.11 16.74
CA ARG A 308 0.51 -17.40 16.98
C ARG A 308 1.19 -16.35 17.86
N PRO A 309 2.25 -16.74 18.59
CA PRO A 309 3.00 -15.82 19.44
C PRO A 309 3.74 -14.76 18.61
N LYS A 310 4.07 -13.64 19.26
CA LYS A 310 4.98 -12.64 18.69
C LYS A 310 6.34 -13.28 18.36
N GLY A 311 6.93 -12.89 17.23
CA GLY A 311 8.22 -13.42 16.76
C GLY A 311 8.14 -14.71 15.94
N PHE A 312 6.95 -15.30 15.73
CA PHE A 312 6.81 -16.41 14.81
C PHE A 312 7.19 -15.99 13.37
N THR A 313 7.96 -16.84 12.68
CA THR A 313 8.37 -16.63 11.29
C THR A 313 8.06 -17.90 10.48
N PRO A 314 7.21 -17.84 9.45
CA PRO A 314 6.95 -18.97 8.57
C PRO A 314 8.17 -19.27 7.70
N ARG A 315 8.28 -20.53 7.23
CA ARG A 315 9.37 -20.96 6.34
C ARG A 315 9.00 -20.69 4.89
N GLY A 316 10.01 -20.42 4.05
CA GLY A 316 9.83 -20.32 2.61
C GLY A 316 8.99 -19.13 2.15
N VAL A 317 8.94 -18.05 2.94
CA VAL A 317 8.29 -16.79 2.57
C VAL A 317 9.33 -15.73 2.19
N PRO A 318 8.95 -14.70 1.42
CA PRO A 318 9.78 -13.50 1.25
C PRO A 318 10.19 -12.90 2.59
N GLY A 319 11.40 -12.38 2.68
CA GLY A 319 11.89 -11.68 3.87
C GLY A 319 11.30 -10.27 4.03
N TYR A 320 11.82 -9.52 4.99
CA TYR A 320 11.53 -8.09 5.14
C TYR A 320 12.76 -7.35 5.68
N LYS A 321 12.80 -6.03 5.49
CA LYS A 321 13.82 -5.13 6.04
C LYS A 321 13.20 -3.81 6.46
N HIS A 322 13.32 -3.46 7.74
CA HIS A 322 12.97 -2.11 8.17
C HIS A 322 14.03 -1.10 7.73
N LEU A 323 13.60 0.04 7.21
CA LEU A 323 14.50 1.10 6.73
C LEU A 323 14.00 2.49 7.13
N LEU A 324 14.94 3.35 7.51
CA LEU A 324 14.67 4.79 7.72
C LEU A 324 15.13 5.59 6.50
N PRO A 325 14.34 6.55 6.00
CA PRO A 325 14.78 7.42 4.92
C PRO A 325 16.09 8.13 5.26
N LEU A 326 17.06 8.11 4.34
CA LEU A 326 18.37 8.74 4.54
C LEU A 326 18.27 10.21 4.95
N SER A 327 17.32 10.96 4.37
CA SER A 327 17.10 12.36 4.75
C SER A 327 16.63 12.53 6.20
N GLU A 328 15.92 11.57 6.78
CA GLU A 328 15.50 11.58 8.19
C GLU A 328 16.68 11.25 9.12
N ILE A 329 17.56 10.35 8.69
CA ILE A 329 18.83 10.08 9.40
C ILE A 329 19.70 11.34 9.42
N ILE A 330 19.92 11.98 8.27
CA ILE A 330 20.69 13.23 8.15
C ILE A 330 20.03 14.34 8.98
N GLN A 331 18.69 14.47 8.89
CA GLN A 331 17.93 15.43 9.68
C GLN A 331 18.20 15.26 11.18
N THR A 332 18.18 14.02 11.67
CA THR A 332 18.37 13.69 13.08
C THR A 332 19.78 14.04 13.52
N VAL A 333 20.80 13.67 12.74
CA VAL A 333 22.20 13.99 13.01
C VAL A 333 22.45 15.50 13.03
N LEU A 334 21.82 16.25 12.12
CA LEU A 334 21.95 17.72 12.08
C LEU A 334 21.12 18.44 13.16
N GLY A 335 20.26 17.76 13.90
CA GLY A 335 19.39 18.35 14.91
C GLY A 335 18.33 19.30 14.31
N VAL A 336 17.77 18.96 13.15
CA VAL A 336 16.83 19.84 12.43
C VAL A 336 15.43 19.25 12.37
N LYS A 337 14.42 20.11 12.17
CA LYS A 337 13.00 19.73 12.31
C LYS A 337 12.33 19.24 11.02
N TYR A 338 12.99 19.35 9.86
CA TYR A 338 12.38 19.04 8.58
C TYR A 338 13.40 18.43 7.60
N PRO A 339 13.10 17.29 6.94
CA PRO A 339 14.04 16.62 6.04
C PRO A 339 14.21 17.38 4.71
N GLY A 340 13.28 18.26 4.34
CA GLY A 340 13.36 19.05 3.11
C GLY A 340 14.24 20.30 3.20
N LEU A 341 14.97 20.53 4.30
CA LEU A 341 15.83 21.70 4.44
C LEU A 341 17.06 21.63 3.52
N LYS A 342 17.48 22.76 2.96
CA LYS A 342 18.65 22.86 2.05
C LYS A 342 19.91 22.22 2.62
N LYS A 343 20.15 22.35 3.94
CA LYS A 343 21.32 21.74 4.61
C LYS A 343 21.29 20.21 4.66
N VAL A 344 20.10 19.60 4.76
CA VAL A 344 19.92 18.15 4.67
C VAL A 344 20.26 17.70 3.25
N TRP A 345 19.68 18.38 2.27
CA TRP A 345 19.89 18.05 0.85
C TRP A 345 21.32 18.31 0.35
N ARG A 346 22.04 19.26 0.94
CA ARG A 346 23.47 19.46 0.63
C ARG A 346 24.31 18.23 0.99
N ILE A 347 23.97 17.54 2.07
CA ILE A 347 24.63 16.28 2.48
C ILE A 347 24.06 15.09 1.71
N TYR A 348 22.74 15.07 1.47
CA TYR A 348 22.13 14.00 0.68
C TYR A 348 22.71 13.91 -0.73
N ASN A 349 23.02 15.06 -1.34
CA ASN A 349 23.52 15.16 -2.72
C ASN A 349 25.05 15.19 -2.83
N SER A 350 25.79 15.16 -1.71
CA SER A 350 27.26 15.06 -1.71
C SER A 350 27.67 13.60 -1.84
#